data_AF-A0A1G0MEV6-F1
#
_entry.id   AF-A0A1G0MEV6-F1
#
_cell.length_a   1.000
_cell.length_b   1.000
_cell.length_c   1.000
_cell.angle_alpha   90.00
_cell.angle_beta   90.00
_cell.angle_gamma   90.00
#
_symmetry.space_group_name_H-M   'P 1'
#
loop_
_entity.id
_entity.type
_entity.pdbx_description
1 polymer ?
#
loop_
_entity_poly.entity_id
_entity_poly.type
_entity_poly.pdbx_seq_one_letter_code
_entity_poly.pdbx_strand_id
1 'polypeptide(L)'
;MTKDKDERKRSHLKLVVNNAEIRSARPAGGAEQEFIPLEDLIANRDGFRPAFYRGMGKVQTKGYQALERFLRERGAPYGIDPIHGKVMVLPAGNLSPEALEFGSPQDEVLLSIAEDAGGTGLCFSLEMILPYFSEDDSVMEEALLFAPVLQYGALFLEENPHDGLLDLIYRLAVPLFPPLLTTRLADRMFSIFSFELKETFMALSDYPES
;
A
#
# COMPACT_ATOMS: atom_id res chain seq x y z
N MET A 1 -26.80 -1.25 28.97
CA MET A 1 -26.63 -2.38 28.03
C MET A 1 -25.17 -2.35 27.61
N THR A 2 -24.41 -3.33 28.08
CA THR A 2 -23.00 -3.57 27.79
C THR A 2 -22.86 -3.91 26.31
N LYS A 3 -22.23 -3.02 25.54
CA LYS A 3 -21.70 -3.39 24.22
C LYS A 3 -20.43 -4.19 24.48
N ASP A 4 -20.42 -5.46 24.08
CA ASP A 4 -19.21 -6.26 23.90
C ASP A 4 -18.24 -5.46 23.01
N LYS A 5 -17.24 -4.82 23.63
CA LYS A 5 -16.02 -4.41 22.93
C LYS A 5 -15.14 -5.65 22.86
N ASP A 6 -15.45 -6.50 21.90
CA ASP A 6 -14.57 -7.58 21.47
C ASP A 6 -13.42 -6.88 20.70
N GLU A 7 -12.37 -6.47 21.41
CA GLU A 7 -11.16 -5.78 20.87
C GLU A 7 -10.49 -6.55 19.72
N ARG A 8 -10.88 -7.82 19.50
CA ARG A 8 -10.40 -8.71 18.44
C ARG A 8 -11.18 -8.62 17.12
N LYS A 9 -12.11 -7.67 16.98
CA LYS A 9 -12.94 -7.50 15.76
C LYS A 9 -12.89 -6.10 15.18
N ARG A 10 -11.69 -5.52 15.03
CA ARG A 10 -11.54 -4.37 14.12
C ARG A 10 -11.84 -4.86 12.70
N SER A 11 -12.76 -4.22 11.99
CA SER A 11 -12.86 -4.39 10.55
C SER A 11 -11.55 -3.89 9.97
N HIS A 12 -10.74 -4.82 9.45
CA HIS A 12 -9.38 -4.61 8.98
C HIS A 12 -9.22 -3.28 8.24
N LEU A 13 -8.23 -2.49 8.66
CA LEU A 13 -7.95 -1.17 8.14
C LEU A 13 -7.62 -1.25 6.65
N LYS A 14 -8.29 -0.39 5.91
CA LYS A 14 -8.35 -0.37 4.46
C LYS A 14 -7.40 0.71 3.99
N LEU A 15 -6.41 0.30 3.22
CA LEU A 15 -5.43 1.16 2.59
C LEU A 15 -6.12 2.17 1.64
N VAL A 16 -6.47 3.36 2.15
CA VAL A 16 -6.85 4.52 1.35
C VAL A 16 -5.62 5.40 1.20
N VAL A 17 -4.75 5.05 0.27
CA VAL A 17 -3.55 5.83 -0.01
C VAL A 17 -3.92 7.11 -0.77
N ASN A 18 -4.01 8.18 0.01
CA ASN A 18 -3.50 9.53 -0.24
C ASN A 18 -3.19 9.90 -1.70
N ASN A 19 -4.21 10.36 -2.43
CA ASN A 19 -4.04 10.92 -3.78
C ASN A 19 -3.75 12.44 -3.67
N ALA A 20 -2.51 12.85 -3.94
CA ALA A 20 -2.05 14.24 -3.82
C ALA A 20 -2.82 15.21 -4.76
N GLU A 21 -3.50 14.72 -5.79
CA GLU A 21 -4.26 15.54 -6.74
C GLU A 21 -5.69 15.91 -6.26
N ILE A 22 -6.17 15.34 -5.14
CA ILE A 22 -7.50 15.65 -4.56
C ILE A 22 -7.42 16.73 -3.45
N ARG A 23 -6.23 17.26 -3.15
CA ARG A 23 -6.00 18.24 -2.07
C ARG A 23 -6.46 19.68 -2.37
N SER A 24 -7.27 19.93 -3.41
CA SER A 24 -7.91 21.23 -3.64
C SER A 24 -9.41 21.15 -3.91
N ALA A 25 -10.17 20.65 -2.93
CA ALA A 25 -11.46 21.17 -2.49
C ALA A 25 -12.03 20.19 -1.46
N ARG A 26 -12.32 20.66 -0.24
CA ARG A 26 -13.11 19.90 0.75
C ARG A 26 -14.36 19.32 0.08
N PRO A 27 -14.59 17.99 0.09
CA PRO A 27 -15.91 17.47 -0.19
C PRO A 27 -16.81 17.85 0.99
N ALA A 28 -17.75 18.75 0.74
CA ALA A 28 -18.86 18.97 1.66
C ALA A 28 -19.78 17.75 1.59
N GLY A 29 -19.92 17.05 2.72
CA GLY A 29 -20.88 15.94 2.88
C GLY A 29 -20.26 14.57 2.59
N GLY A 30 -20.19 13.75 3.64
CA GLY A 30 -19.69 12.37 3.58
C GLY A 30 -20.36 11.55 2.49
N ALA A 31 -19.59 11.24 1.45
CA ALA A 31 -19.78 10.03 0.67
C ALA A 31 -18.83 9.01 1.29
N GLU A 32 -19.39 7.96 1.89
CA GLU A 32 -18.62 6.76 2.26
C GLU A 32 -17.92 6.27 0.97
N GLN A 33 -16.59 6.25 0.96
CA GLN A 33 -15.84 5.70 -0.16
C GLN A 33 -16.14 4.20 -0.26
N GLU A 34 -16.56 3.74 -1.43
CA GLU A 34 -16.96 2.35 -1.66
C GLU A 34 -15.72 1.44 -1.61
N PHE A 35 -15.54 0.74 -0.49
CA PHE A 35 -14.44 -0.20 -0.33
C PHE A 35 -14.67 -1.51 -1.09
N ILE A 36 -13.63 -2.00 -1.76
CA ILE A 36 -13.62 -3.30 -2.43
C ILE A 36 -12.58 -4.21 -1.74
N PRO A 37 -12.98 -5.35 -1.14
CA PRO A 37 -12.05 -6.31 -0.56
C PRO A 37 -11.02 -6.84 -1.56
N LEU A 38 -9.81 -7.19 -1.10
CA LEU A 38 -8.76 -7.76 -1.94
C LEU A 38 -9.23 -8.98 -2.73
N GLU A 39 -10.00 -9.87 -2.10
CA GLU A 39 -10.53 -11.06 -2.76
C GLU A 39 -11.41 -10.69 -3.96
N ASP A 40 -12.23 -9.65 -3.80
CA ASP A 40 -13.09 -9.13 -4.86
C ASP A 40 -12.28 -8.42 -5.94
N LEU A 41 -11.23 -7.67 -5.56
CA LEU A 41 -10.28 -7.05 -6.49
C LEU A 41 -9.54 -8.11 -7.33
N ILE A 42 -9.16 -9.24 -6.73
CA ILE A 42 -8.51 -10.37 -7.41
C ILE A 42 -9.52 -11.08 -8.32
N ALA A 43 -10.70 -11.43 -7.80
CA ALA A 43 -11.70 -12.21 -8.50
C ALA A 43 -12.30 -11.46 -9.70
N ASN A 44 -12.55 -10.15 -9.54
CA ASN A 44 -13.17 -9.31 -10.56
C ASN A 44 -12.16 -8.43 -11.32
N ARG A 45 -10.86 -8.68 -11.15
CA ARG A 45 -9.76 -7.91 -11.76
C ARG A 45 -9.98 -7.58 -13.23
N ASP A 46 -10.35 -8.58 -14.04
CA ASP A 46 -10.52 -8.39 -15.48
C ASP A 46 -11.69 -7.43 -15.80
N GLY A 47 -12.72 -7.40 -14.94
CA GLY A 47 -13.83 -6.44 -15.02
C GLY A 47 -13.44 -5.02 -14.60
N PHE A 48 -12.49 -4.87 -13.67
CA PHE A 48 -11.99 -3.57 -13.21
C PHE A 48 -10.97 -2.94 -14.18
N ARG A 49 -10.26 -3.73 -15.00
CA ARG A 49 -9.20 -3.23 -15.90
C ARG A 49 -9.62 -2.03 -16.77
N PRO A 50 -10.79 -2.01 -17.44
CA PRO A 50 -11.19 -0.88 -18.26
C PRO A 50 -11.34 0.43 -17.47
N ALA A 51 -11.85 0.35 -16.24
CA ALA A 51 -11.98 1.52 -15.36
C ALA A 51 -10.61 1.95 -14.82
N PHE A 52 -9.79 0.99 -14.42
CA PHE A 52 -8.42 1.21 -13.92
C PHE A 52 -7.57 2.01 -14.92
N TYR A 53 -7.52 1.56 -16.18
CA TYR A 53 -6.71 2.20 -17.22
C TYR A 53 -7.31 3.49 -17.80
N ARG A 54 -8.55 3.85 -17.42
CA ARG A 54 -9.24 5.00 -18.00
C ARG A 54 -8.48 6.30 -17.69
N GLY A 55 -8.08 7.02 -18.73
CA GLY A 55 -7.39 8.31 -18.61
C GLY A 55 -5.94 8.22 -18.15
N MET A 56 -5.34 7.02 -18.09
CA MET A 56 -3.89 6.88 -17.83
C MET A 56 -3.05 7.25 -19.06
N GLY A 57 -1.86 7.78 -18.81
CA GLY A 57 -0.86 8.04 -19.84
C GLY A 57 -0.35 6.75 -20.51
N LYS A 58 0.20 6.87 -21.72
CA LYS A 58 0.73 5.71 -22.46
C LYS A 58 1.90 5.04 -21.74
N VAL A 59 2.75 5.82 -21.07
CA VAL A 59 3.94 5.31 -20.38
C VAL A 59 3.52 4.63 -19.09
N GLN A 60 2.67 5.28 -18.30
CA GLN A 60 2.05 4.70 -17.11
C GLN A 60 1.36 3.35 -17.41
N THR A 61 0.53 3.32 -18.47
CA THR A 61 -0.18 2.11 -18.90
C THR A 61 0.79 0.95 -19.18
N LYS A 62 1.89 1.22 -19.89
CA LYS A 62 2.91 0.21 -20.17
C LYS A 62 3.61 -0.29 -18.90
N GLY A 63 3.86 0.60 -17.94
CA GLY A 63 4.41 0.24 -16.63
C GLY A 63 3.51 -0.75 -15.90
N TYR A 64 2.23 -0.42 -15.74
CA TYR A 64 1.27 -1.32 -15.11
C TYR A 64 1.10 -2.65 -15.87
N GLN A 65 1.04 -2.62 -17.20
CA GLN A 65 0.98 -3.86 -18.00
C GLN A 65 2.23 -4.74 -17.83
N ALA A 66 3.41 -4.14 -17.68
CA ALA A 66 4.63 -4.87 -17.38
C ALA A 66 4.57 -5.49 -15.97
N LEU A 67 4.07 -4.73 -14.98
CA LEU A 67 3.87 -5.22 -13.62
C LEU A 67 2.84 -6.37 -13.55
N GLU A 68 1.70 -6.25 -14.24
CA GLU A 68 0.71 -7.33 -14.34
C GLU A 68 1.30 -8.61 -14.95
N ARG A 69 2.13 -8.48 -15.98
CA ARG A 69 2.83 -9.64 -16.57
C ARG A 69 3.81 -10.25 -15.58
N PHE A 70 4.62 -9.42 -14.91
CA PHE A 70 5.57 -9.87 -13.90
C PHE A 70 4.89 -10.67 -12.78
N LEU A 71 3.79 -10.15 -12.23
CA LEU A 71 3.05 -10.81 -11.15
C LEU A 71 2.41 -12.13 -11.61
N ARG A 72 1.87 -12.18 -12.83
CA ARG A 72 1.35 -13.41 -13.43
C ARG A 72 2.45 -14.47 -13.62
N GLU A 73 3.61 -14.06 -14.13
CA GLU A 73 4.75 -14.97 -14.32
C GLU A 73 5.28 -15.53 -13.00
N ARG A 74 5.25 -14.72 -11.93
CA ARG A 74 5.60 -15.13 -10.56
C ARG A 74 4.50 -15.99 -9.89
N GLY A 75 3.31 -16.07 -10.46
CA GLY A 75 2.16 -16.74 -9.84
C GLY A 75 1.64 -16.02 -8.59
N ALA A 76 1.91 -14.73 -8.44
CA ALA A 76 1.45 -13.95 -7.30
C ALA A 76 0.00 -13.46 -7.53
N PRO A 77 -0.92 -13.68 -6.56
CA PRO A 77 -2.26 -13.08 -6.62
C PRO A 77 -2.14 -11.56 -6.51
N TYR A 78 -2.95 -10.85 -7.29
CA TYR A 78 -3.03 -9.41 -7.24
C TYR A 78 -4.40 -8.92 -7.72
N GLY A 79 -4.89 -7.88 -7.04
CA GLY A 79 -6.06 -7.11 -7.41
C GLY A 79 -5.67 -5.79 -8.09
N ILE A 80 -6.65 -5.13 -8.72
CA ILE A 80 -6.48 -3.77 -9.23
C ILE A 80 -7.67 -2.92 -8.78
N ASP A 81 -7.38 -1.79 -8.15
CA ASP A 81 -8.39 -0.88 -7.63
C ASP A 81 -8.59 0.29 -8.59
N PRO A 82 -9.75 0.38 -9.28
CA PRO A 82 -10.00 1.46 -10.24
C PRO A 82 -10.44 2.79 -9.59
N ILE A 83 -10.71 2.79 -8.28
CA ILE A 83 -11.33 3.90 -7.53
C ILE A 83 -10.26 4.64 -6.72
N HIS A 84 -9.47 3.92 -5.92
CA HIS A 84 -8.58 4.52 -4.92
C HIS A 84 -7.16 4.67 -5.47
N GLY A 85 -6.88 5.80 -6.14
CA GLY A 85 -5.51 6.13 -6.56
C GLY A 85 -4.93 5.24 -7.68
N LYS A 86 -5.74 4.34 -8.27
CA LYS A 86 -5.35 3.41 -9.33
C LYS A 86 -4.15 2.55 -8.93
N VAL A 87 -4.31 1.83 -7.82
CA VAL A 87 -3.29 0.95 -7.26
C VAL A 87 -3.49 -0.51 -7.67
N MET A 88 -2.39 -1.26 -7.74
CA MET A 88 -2.44 -2.72 -7.70
C MET A 88 -2.28 -3.16 -6.26
N VAL A 89 -3.07 -4.13 -5.81
CA VAL A 89 -3.08 -4.59 -4.41
C VAL A 89 -2.60 -6.03 -4.35
N LEU A 90 -1.70 -6.34 -3.42
CA LEU A 90 -1.15 -7.67 -3.21
C LEU A 90 -1.25 -8.05 -1.73
N PRO A 91 -1.41 -9.34 -1.39
CA PRO A 91 -1.19 -9.78 -0.03
C PRO A 91 0.27 -9.52 0.38
N ALA A 92 0.49 -8.93 1.55
CA ALA A 92 1.81 -8.62 2.07
C ALA A 92 2.69 -9.86 2.18
N GLY A 93 2.12 -11.00 2.58
CA GLY A 93 2.81 -12.29 2.65
C GLY A 93 3.37 -12.80 1.31
N ASN A 94 2.86 -12.33 0.17
CA ASN A 94 3.42 -12.66 -1.15
C ASN A 94 4.68 -11.85 -1.48
N LEU A 95 4.89 -10.72 -0.78
CA LEU A 95 6.06 -9.87 -0.92
C LEU A 95 7.09 -10.15 0.18
N SER A 96 6.67 -10.24 1.42
CA SER A 96 7.50 -10.49 2.60
C SER A 96 6.82 -11.54 3.48
N PRO A 97 7.29 -12.80 3.53
CA PRO A 97 6.73 -13.83 4.40
C PRO A 97 6.68 -13.42 5.88
N GLU A 98 7.62 -12.59 6.33
CA GLU A 98 7.67 -12.03 7.68
C GLU A 98 6.44 -11.18 8.02
N ALA A 99 5.72 -10.64 7.03
CA ALA A 99 4.42 -10.02 7.26
C ALA A 99 3.38 -11.00 7.84
N LEU A 100 3.56 -12.32 7.66
CA LEU A 100 2.70 -13.34 8.28
C LEU A 100 3.15 -13.70 9.71
N GLU A 101 4.38 -13.37 10.08
CA GLU A 101 4.92 -13.63 11.41
C GLU A 101 4.58 -12.49 12.38
N PHE A 102 4.65 -11.25 11.90
CA PHE A 102 4.46 -10.03 12.69
C PHE A 102 3.19 -9.26 12.35
N GLY A 103 2.49 -9.66 11.29
CA GLY A 103 1.26 -9.03 10.82
C GLY A 103 0.11 -10.00 10.64
N SER A 104 -0.91 -9.57 9.91
CA SER A 104 -2.07 -10.39 9.58
C SER A 104 -1.93 -11.03 8.19
N PRO A 105 -2.45 -12.25 7.97
CA PRO A 105 -2.63 -12.80 6.63
C PRO A 105 -3.46 -11.93 5.68
N GLN A 106 -4.19 -10.94 6.21
CA GLN A 106 -4.98 -9.97 5.45
C GLN A 106 -4.21 -8.69 5.13
N ASP A 107 -2.98 -8.54 5.60
CA ASP A 107 -2.20 -7.33 5.35
C ASP A 107 -1.94 -7.18 3.85
N GLU A 108 -2.04 -5.94 3.39
CA GLU A 108 -2.04 -5.57 1.98
C GLU A 108 -0.86 -4.65 1.67
N VAL A 109 -0.35 -4.81 0.45
CA VAL A 109 0.66 -3.94 -0.13
C VAL A 109 0.07 -3.29 -1.36
N LEU A 110 0.15 -1.96 -1.41
CA LEU A 110 -0.22 -1.20 -2.59
C LEU A 110 1.00 -0.95 -3.46
N LEU A 111 0.81 -1.16 -4.76
CA LEU A 111 1.77 -0.86 -5.79
C LEU A 111 1.19 0.18 -6.74
N SER A 112 1.92 1.27 -6.94
CA SER A 112 1.52 2.35 -7.83
C SER A 112 2.65 2.73 -8.79
N ILE A 113 2.27 3.10 -9.99
CA ILE A 113 3.18 3.63 -11.02
C ILE A 113 2.65 5.00 -11.41
N ALA A 114 3.43 6.03 -11.14
CA ALA A 114 3.13 7.41 -11.53
C ALA A 114 4.09 7.88 -12.63
N GLU A 115 3.64 8.78 -13.50
CA GLU A 115 4.54 9.50 -14.41
C GLU A 115 5.26 10.60 -13.61
N ASP A 116 6.53 10.86 -13.92
CA ASP A 116 7.20 12.03 -13.39
C ASP A 116 6.56 13.33 -13.92
N ALA A 117 6.79 14.47 -13.25
CA ALA A 117 6.26 15.76 -13.68
C ALA A 117 6.69 16.16 -15.11
N GLY A 118 7.75 15.55 -15.64
CA GLY A 118 8.24 15.75 -17.00
C GLY A 118 7.58 14.86 -18.07
N GLY A 119 6.79 13.85 -17.67
CA GLY A 119 6.20 12.84 -18.55
C GLY A 119 7.23 11.92 -19.24
N THR A 120 8.47 11.88 -18.75
CA THR A 120 9.59 11.14 -19.36
C THR A 120 10.05 9.95 -18.54
N GLY A 121 9.80 9.99 -17.24
CA GLY A 121 10.13 8.96 -16.27
C GLY A 121 8.87 8.36 -15.64
N LEU A 122 9.06 7.22 -15.00
CA LEU A 122 8.06 6.64 -14.11
C LEU A 122 8.59 6.68 -12.68
N CYS A 123 7.71 6.66 -11.70
CA CYS A 123 8.01 6.35 -10.33
C CYS A 123 7.25 5.08 -9.97
N PHE A 124 7.93 4.06 -9.48
CA PHE A 124 7.30 2.86 -8.95
C PHE A 124 7.34 2.91 -7.42
N SER A 125 6.18 2.94 -6.82
CA SER A 125 6.02 3.02 -5.37
C SER A 125 5.32 1.82 -4.80
N LEU A 126 5.76 1.48 -3.59
CA LEU A 126 5.13 0.56 -2.67
C LEU A 126 4.65 1.34 -1.45
N GLU A 127 3.47 0.97 -0.95
CA GLU A 127 2.94 1.45 0.31
C GLU A 127 2.27 0.32 1.10
N MET A 128 2.42 0.36 2.42
CA MET A 128 1.80 -0.58 3.33
C MET A 128 1.43 0.13 4.63
N ILE A 129 0.17 -0.01 5.07
CA ILE A 129 -0.20 0.27 6.45
C ILE A 129 0.34 -0.90 7.25
N LEU A 130 1.22 -0.59 8.20
CA LEU A 130 1.78 -1.59 9.07
C LEU A 130 0.74 -2.00 10.11
N PRO A 131 0.79 -3.23 10.63
CA PRO A 131 -0.13 -3.75 11.65
C PRO A 131 0.12 -3.13 13.04
N TYR A 132 0.54 -1.85 13.08
CA TYR A 132 0.78 -1.07 14.29
C TYR A 132 -0.24 0.07 14.33
N PHE A 133 -1.08 0.05 15.35
CA PHE A 133 -2.08 1.07 15.62
C PHE A 133 -2.29 1.20 17.12
N SER A 134 -2.65 2.40 17.57
CA SER A 134 -3.02 2.67 18.96
C SER A 134 -4.10 3.74 19.00
N GLU A 135 -4.99 3.67 20.01
CA GLU A 135 -5.88 4.78 20.35
C GLU A 135 -5.14 5.92 21.08
N ASP A 136 -3.89 5.68 21.49
CA ASP A 136 -3.01 6.67 22.10
C ASP A 136 -2.02 7.22 21.06
N ASP A 137 -2.24 8.47 20.64
CA ASP A 137 -1.38 9.18 19.70
C ASP A 137 0.09 9.20 20.14
N SER A 138 0.36 9.25 21.45
CA SER A 138 1.74 9.30 21.96
C SER A 138 2.50 8.00 21.70
N VAL A 139 1.83 6.86 21.73
CA VAL A 139 2.41 5.55 21.37
C VAL A 139 2.73 5.50 19.88
N MET A 140 1.87 6.08 19.03
CA MET A 140 2.09 6.13 17.60
C MET A 140 3.24 7.07 17.22
N GLU A 141 3.33 8.24 17.87
CA GLU A 141 4.46 9.16 17.73
C GLU A 141 5.77 8.50 18.18
N GLU A 142 5.75 7.75 19.29
CA GLU A 142 6.91 7.02 19.79
C GLU A 142 7.34 5.92 18.80
N ALA A 143 6.40 5.14 18.28
CA ALA A 143 6.67 4.12 17.26
C ALA A 143 7.34 4.73 16.01
N LEU A 144 6.91 5.92 15.57
CA LEU A 144 7.55 6.63 14.46
C LEU A 144 8.95 7.14 14.82
N LEU A 145 9.13 7.72 16.02
CA LEU A 145 10.39 8.32 16.46
C LEU A 145 11.53 7.30 16.60
N PHE A 146 11.19 6.08 17.01
CA PHE A 146 12.16 5.00 17.23
C PHE A 146 12.18 3.97 16.12
N ALA A 147 11.39 4.17 15.07
CA ALA A 147 11.39 3.30 13.91
C ALA A 147 12.75 3.30 13.19
N PRO A 148 13.07 2.22 12.46
CA PRO A 148 14.34 2.14 11.75
C PRO A 148 14.42 3.21 10.66
N VAL A 149 15.59 3.86 10.57
CA VAL A 149 15.92 4.69 9.40
C VAL A 149 16.36 3.77 8.28
N LEU A 150 15.47 3.52 7.34
CA LEU A 150 15.74 2.65 6.20
C LEU A 150 16.35 3.42 5.03
N GLN A 151 17.03 2.69 4.15
CA GLN A 151 17.84 3.32 3.10
C GLN A 151 16.97 3.83 1.94
N TYR A 152 15.87 3.13 1.65
CA TYR A 152 15.05 3.40 0.47
C TYR A 152 13.64 3.87 0.79
N GLY A 153 13.07 3.44 1.92
CA GLY A 153 11.73 3.84 2.36
C GLY A 153 11.72 4.89 3.46
N ALA A 154 10.50 5.31 3.79
CA ALA A 154 10.21 6.18 4.92
C ALA A 154 8.94 5.72 5.63
N LEU A 155 8.90 5.96 6.93
CA LEU A 155 7.74 5.79 7.78
C LEU A 155 7.09 7.14 8.06
N PHE A 156 5.77 7.16 8.15
CA PHE A 156 5.01 8.34 8.57
C PHE A 156 3.68 7.92 9.18
N LEU A 157 3.09 8.84 9.94
CA LEU A 157 1.75 8.67 10.51
C LEU A 157 0.73 9.38 9.63
N GLU A 158 -0.40 8.74 9.41
CA GLU A 158 -1.56 9.33 8.75
C GLU A 158 -2.82 9.00 9.54
N GLU A 159 -3.68 10.00 9.77
CA GLU A 159 -4.98 9.78 10.42
C GLU A 159 -5.91 9.05 9.45
N ASN A 160 -6.43 7.90 9.88
CA ASN A 160 -7.38 7.13 9.11
C ASN A 160 -8.73 7.85 9.08
N PRO A 161 -9.26 8.21 7.89
CA PRO A 161 -10.51 8.97 7.81
C PRO A 161 -11.75 8.16 8.21
N HIS A 162 -11.65 6.83 8.32
CA HIS A 162 -12.78 5.97 8.67
C HIS A 162 -13.02 5.84 10.17
N ASP A 163 -11.97 5.85 10.99
CA ASP A 163 -12.07 5.68 12.43
C ASP A 163 -11.32 6.73 13.27
N GLY A 164 -10.54 7.62 12.63
CA GLY A 164 -9.83 8.72 13.28
C GLY A 164 -8.57 8.30 14.02
N LEU A 165 -8.11 7.06 13.84
CA LEU A 165 -6.89 6.56 14.47
C LEU A 165 -5.65 6.84 13.60
N LEU A 166 -4.48 6.96 14.21
CA LEU A 166 -3.23 7.10 13.48
C LEU A 166 -2.75 5.74 12.96
N ASP A 167 -2.54 5.66 11.65
CA ASP A 167 -1.93 4.51 10.98
C ASP A 167 -0.44 4.78 10.76
N LEU A 168 0.40 3.81 11.11
CA LEU A 168 1.82 3.83 10.74
C LEU A 168 1.98 3.26 9.33
N ILE A 169 2.47 4.09 8.40
CA ILE A 169 2.59 3.74 6.99
C ILE A 169 4.05 3.67 6.59
N TYR A 170 4.41 2.57 5.92
CA TYR A 170 5.69 2.43 5.23
C TYR A 170 5.51 2.71 3.73
N ARG A 171 6.31 3.63 3.19
CA ARG A 171 6.34 3.95 1.75
C ARG A 171 7.77 3.88 1.21
N LEU A 172 7.92 3.26 0.05
CA LEU A 172 9.15 3.23 -0.72
C LEU A 172 8.84 3.61 -2.16
N ALA A 173 9.57 4.57 -2.73
CA ALA A 173 9.37 5.03 -4.09
C ALA A 173 10.69 5.03 -4.88
N VAL A 174 10.71 4.38 -6.04
CA VAL A 174 11.91 4.27 -6.90
C VAL A 174 11.67 4.98 -8.23
N PRO A 175 12.50 5.98 -8.60
CA PRO A 175 12.44 6.57 -9.93
C PRO A 175 12.93 5.57 -10.98
N LEU A 176 12.19 5.47 -12.07
CA LEU A 176 12.47 4.64 -13.24
C LEU A 176 12.82 5.54 -14.43
N PHE A 177 14.09 5.51 -14.84
CA PHE A 177 14.58 6.31 -15.97
C PHE A 177 15.50 5.47 -16.89
N PRO A 178 15.22 5.26 -18.21
CA PRO A 178 13.98 5.44 -18.98
C PRO A 178 13.41 4.10 -19.57
N PRO A 179 12.18 4.07 -20.15
CA PRO A 179 10.86 4.24 -19.56
C PRO A 179 10.14 2.88 -19.29
N LEU A 180 10.87 1.80 -19.11
CA LEU A 180 10.30 0.44 -19.03
C LEU A 180 10.64 -0.24 -17.70
N LEU A 181 9.59 -0.64 -16.99
CA LEU A 181 9.70 -1.65 -15.94
C LEU A 181 10.03 -2.99 -16.61
N THR A 182 11.31 -3.36 -16.61
CA THR A 182 11.75 -4.68 -17.08
C THR A 182 11.55 -5.72 -15.99
N THR A 183 11.41 -7.00 -16.35
CA THR A 183 11.32 -8.12 -15.39
C THR A 183 12.49 -8.09 -14.39
N ARG A 184 13.72 -7.91 -14.88
CA ARG A 184 14.92 -7.82 -14.03
C ARG A 184 14.87 -6.65 -13.03
N LEU A 185 14.32 -5.51 -13.46
CA LEU A 185 14.16 -4.35 -12.59
C LEU A 185 13.04 -4.59 -11.57
N ALA A 186 11.92 -5.18 -11.98
CA ALA A 186 10.84 -5.59 -11.09
C ALA A 186 11.35 -6.58 -10.03
N ASP A 187 12.09 -7.63 -10.42
CA ASP A 187 12.72 -8.58 -9.49
C ASP A 187 13.61 -7.88 -8.47
N ARG A 188 14.48 -6.96 -8.94
CA ARG A 188 15.37 -6.22 -8.05
C ARG A 188 14.58 -5.36 -7.07
N MET A 189 13.55 -4.66 -7.54
CA MET A 189 12.73 -3.81 -6.68
C MET A 189 11.92 -4.62 -5.67
N PHE A 190 11.29 -5.71 -6.08
CA PHE A 190 10.60 -6.61 -5.14
C PHE A 190 11.54 -7.21 -4.10
N SER A 191 12.80 -7.46 -4.46
CA SER A 191 13.82 -7.91 -3.49
C SER A 191 14.16 -6.82 -2.47
N ILE A 192 14.29 -5.57 -2.91
CA ILE A 192 14.53 -4.40 -2.03
C ILE A 192 13.30 -4.21 -1.13
N PHE A 193 12.10 -4.24 -1.69
CA PHE A 193 10.85 -4.06 -0.95
C PHE A 193 10.66 -5.13 0.12
N SER A 194 10.89 -6.41 -0.23
CA SER A 194 10.83 -7.53 0.70
C SER A 194 11.83 -7.34 1.85
N PHE A 195 13.07 -6.96 1.53
CA PHE A 195 14.10 -6.71 2.54
C PHE A 195 13.72 -5.55 3.48
N GLU A 196 13.31 -4.39 2.93
CA GLU A 196 12.99 -3.25 3.78
C GLU A 196 11.75 -3.47 4.63
N LEU A 197 10.70 -4.12 4.09
CA LEU A 197 9.54 -4.50 4.89
C LEU A 197 9.92 -5.45 6.01
N LYS A 198 10.72 -6.47 5.72
CA LYS A 198 11.25 -7.39 6.74
C LYS A 198 11.97 -6.64 7.87
N GLU A 199 12.93 -5.77 7.53
CA GLU A 199 13.68 -5.02 8.54
C GLU A 199 12.75 -4.08 9.34
N THR A 200 11.73 -3.51 8.68
CA THR A 200 10.69 -2.71 9.35
C THR A 200 9.95 -3.55 10.38
N PHE A 201 9.43 -4.71 9.99
CA PHE A 201 8.70 -5.61 10.90
C PHE A 201 9.55 -6.07 12.06
N MET A 202 10.80 -6.48 11.80
CA MET A 202 11.70 -6.92 12.86
C MET A 202 11.97 -5.80 13.87
N ALA A 203 12.27 -4.58 13.40
CA ALA A 203 12.54 -3.47 14.30
C ALA A 203 11.33 -3.06 15.14
N LEU A 204 10.13 -3.11 14.55
CA LEU A 204 8.90 -2.79 15.27
C LEU A 204 8.41 -3.96 16.15
N SER A 205 8.83 -5.20 15.90
CA SER A 205 8.48 -6.35 16.75
C SER A 205 9.08 -6.26 18.15
N ASP A 206 10.18 -5.51 18.29
CA ASP A 206 10.82 -5.23 19.58
C ASP A 206 10.08 -4.12 20.36
N TYR A 207 9.09 -3.46 19.76
CA TYR A 207 8.25 -2.47 20.42
C TYR A 207 7.15 -3.16 21.23
N PRO A 208 7.00 -2.85 22.53
CA PRO A 208 6.03 -3.51 23.37
C PRO A 208 4.58 -3.18 22.93
N GLU A 209 3.75 -4.22 22.81
CA GLU A 209 2.30 -4.10 22.85
C GLU A 209 1.92 -3.59 24.25
N SER A 210 1.81 -2.27 24.43
CA SER A 210 1.37 -1.67 25.70
C SER A 210 -0.14 -1.52 25.75
#